data_AF-A0A2S7YE48-F1
#
_entry.id   AF-A0A2S7YE48-F1
#
_cell.length_a   1.000
_cell.length_b   1.000
_cell.length_c   1.000
_cell.angle_alpha   90.00
_cell.angle_beta   90.00
_cell.angle_gamma   90.00
#
_symmetry.space_group_name_H-M   'P 1'
#
loop_
_entity.id
_entity.type
_entity.pdbx_description
1 polymer ?
#
loop_
_entity_poly.entity_id
_entity_poly.type
_entity_poly.pdbx_seq_one_letter_code
_entity_poly.pdbx_strand_id
1 'polypeptide(L)'
;MMRGVARCRGRASEVQTTTCSPAFPSVQLISSLSNSTRILLAFTKLPSKKNPPITSYIMAPTWRIAMGCDEAGVSYKNAIKRDFESDSRVSEVIDVGSGETSDKTAYPTRAAAAARLVAEGKADRALLVCGTGLGVAIAANKIKGVRAVTAHDSFSVERSVLSNNAQVLCMGERVVGLELARRLAKEWLGYEFDENSASAKKVDEIDQLEA
;
A
#
# COMPACT_ATOMS: atom_id res chain seq x y z
N MET A 1 -24.25 44.23 -36.43
CA MET A 1 -24.92 44.51 -35.14
C MET A 1 -23.91 44.20 -34.04
N MET A 2 -23.07 45.17 -33.68
CA MET A 2 -22.02 45.06 -32.65
C MET A 2 -22.51 45.71 -31.35
N ARG A 3 -22.58 44.96 -30.25
CA ARG A 3 -22.56 45.40 -28.82
C ARG A 3 -22.29 44.14 -27.98
N GLY A 4 -21.45 44.06 -26.96
CA GLY A 4 -20.52 44.97 -26.30
C GLY A 4 -19.86 44.16 -25.16
N VAL A 5 -18.54 44.19 -25.07
CA VAL A 5 -17.76 43.52 -24.00
C VAL A 5 -17.54 44.54 -22.88
N ALA A 6 -18.07 44.27 -21.68
CA ALA A 6 -17.87 45.09 -20.50
C ALA A 6 -16.57 44.67 -19.79
N ARG A 7 -15.59 45.58 -19.78
CA ARG A 7 -14.36 45.52 -18.98
C ARG A 7 -14.67 45.95 -17.54
N CYS A 8 -14.33 45.11 -16.57
CA CYS A 8 -14.16 45.55 -15.18
C CYS A 8 -12.76 46.15 -14.98
N ARG A 9 -12.72 47.43 -14.58
CA ARG A 9 -11.55 48.11 -14.01
C ARG A 9 -11.86 48.40 -12.54
N GLY A 10 -10.94 48.04 -11.64
CA GLY A 10 -10.95 48.43 -10.22
C GLY A 10 -9.65 47.95 -9.58
N ARG A 11 -8.57 48.73 -9.69
CA ARG A 11 -8.02 49.64 -8.68
C ARG A 11 -7.25 48.88 -7.59
N ALA A 12 -5.93 48.83 -7.76
CA ALA A 12 -4.97 48.45 -6.75
C ALA A 12 -4.97 49.51 -5.63
N SER A 13 -5.01 49.05 -4.38
CA SER A 13 -4.72 49.85 -3.20
C SER A 13 -3.67 49.12 -2.37
N GLU A 14 -2.63 49.86 -2.02
CA GLU A 14 -1.51 49.51 -1.16
C GLU A 14 -1.95 48.78 0.13
N VAL A 15 -1.18 47.77 0.52
CA VAL A 15 -1.07 47.36 1.92
C VAL A 15 0.41 47.25 2.24
N GLN A 16 0.83 48.11 3.17
CA GLN A 16 2.18 48.27 3.65
C GLN A 16 2.67 47.04 4.42
N THR A 17 3.98 46.86 4.30
CA THR A 17 4.88 45.97 5.03
C THR A 17 4.66 45.96 6.54
N THR A 18 4.56 44.77 7.14
CA THR A 18 5.04 44.53 8.51
C THR A 18 5.80 43.21 8.55
N THR A 19 7.11 43.33 8.72
CA THR A 19 8.05 42.26 9.04
C THR A 19 7.88 41.87 10.51
N CYS A 20 7.63 40.60 10.79
CA CYS A 20 7.78 40.02 12.12
C CYS A 20 8.76 38.84 12.06
N SER A 21 9.94 39.06 12.63
CA SER A 21 10.94 38.03 12.92
C SER A 21 11.13 37.98 14.43
N PRO A 22 11.08 36.82 15.09
CA PRO A 22 11.62 36.65 16.44
C PRO A 22 12.96 35.89 16.32
N ALA A 23 14.07 36.56 16.63
CA ALA A 23 14.70 36.61 17.96
C ALA A 23 15.39 35.28 18.36
N PHE A 24 16.67 35.16 18.00
CA PHE A 24 17.64 34.26 18.63
C PHE A 24 18.23 34.94 19.88
N PRO A 25 18.30 34.28 21.05
CA PRO A 25 19.07 34.81 22.16
C PRO A 25 20.54 34.39 22.05
N SER A 26 21.39 35.40 22.04
CA SER A 26 22.84 35.33 22.20
C SER A 26 23.22 34.97 23.64
N VAL A 27 24.14 34.03 23.79
CA VAL A 27 24.75 33.60 25.06
C VAL A 27 25.71 34.71 25.54
N GLN A 28 25.42 35.31 26.69
CA GLN A 28 26.34 36.22 27.36
C GLN A 28 27.27 35.47 28.32
N LEU A 29 28.53 35.92 28.28
CA LEU A 29 29.70 35.49 29.03
C LEU A 29 29.49 35.59 30.56
N ILE A 30 29.86 34.52 31.27
CA ILE A 30 29.94 34.47 32.74
C ILE A 30 31.18 35.24 33.18
N SER A 31 31.03 36.17 34.14
CA SER A 31 32.16 36.63 34.96
C SER A 31 31.73 36.97 36.39
N SER A 32 32.68 36.74 37.28
CA SER A 32 32.75 37.08 38.70
C SER A 32 32.33 36.01 39.72
N LEU A 33 33.34 35.71 40.53
CA LEU A 33 33.42 34.75 41.64
C LEU A 33 32.66 35.26 42.86
N SER A 34 32.21 34.33 43.73
CA SER A 34 32.56 34.44 45.16
C SER A 34 32.49 33.07 45.86
N ASN A 35 33.53 32.83 46.66
CA ASN A 35 33.70 31.70 47.56
C ASN A 35 32.60 31.66 48.62
N SER A 36 32.13 30.45 48.98
CA SER A 36 32.20 29.94 50.37
C SER A 36 31.46 28.62 50.54
N THR A 37 32.23 27.59 50.91
CA THR A 37 31.89 26.57 51.91
C THR A 37 30.60 25.77 51.73
N ARG A 38 30.66 24.64 51.01
CA ARG A 38 29.76 23.49 51.26
C ARG A 38 30.45 22.15 51.01
N ILE A 39 30.81 21.51 52.14
CA ILE A 39 30.65 20.11 52.51
C ILE A 39 30.68 19.09 51.35
N LEU A 40 31.77 18.32 51.32
CA LEU A 40 32.01 17.16 50.49
C LEU A 40 31.04 16.02 50.88
N LEU A 41 30.00 15.81 50.07
CA LEU A 41 29.23 14.57 50.03
C LEU A 41 29.41 13.97 48.63
N ALA A 42 30.39 13.06 48.52
CA ALA A 42 30.62 12.26 47.34
C ALA A 42 29.46 11.26 47.17
N PHE A 43 28.37 11.68 46.55
CA PHE A 43 27.40 10.76 45.97
C PHE A 43 27.91 10.33 44.60
N THR A 44 28.55 9.16 44.55
CA THR A 44 28.82 8.44 43.30
C THR A 44 27.47 8.10 42.66
N LYS A 45 27.03 8.94 41.72
CA LYS A 45 25.86 8.71 40.90
C LYS A 45 26.18 7.58 39.92
N LEU A 46 25.83 6.34 40.30
CA LEU A 46 25.80 5.22 39.37
C LEU A 46 24.87 5.60 38.19
N PRO A 47 25.29 5.42 36.92
CA PRO A 47 24.42 5.71 35.80
C PRO A 47 23.23 4.74 35.84
N SER A 48 22.04 5.31 36.02
CA SER A 48 20.77 4.62 35.80
C SER A 48 20.76 4.05 34.39
N LYS A 49 20.85 2.72 34.27
CA LYS A 49 20.49 2.00 33.05
C LYS A 49 19.00 2.24 32.81
N LYS A 50 18.67 3.27 32.03
CA LYS A 50 17.33 3.38 31.45
C LYS A 50 17.23 2.26 30.43
N ASN A 51 16.56 1.17 30.80
CA ASN A 51 16.09 0.20 29.83
C ASN A 51 15.21 0.98 28.82
N PRO A 52 15.46 0.86 27.51
CA PRO A 52 14.58 1.49 26.53
C PRO A 52 13.17 0.90 26.69
N PRO A 53 12.11 1.67 26.41
CA PRO A 53 10.76 1.14 26.44
C PRO A 53 10.70 -0.03 25.46
N ILE A 54 10.30 -1.20 25.97
CA ILE A 54 10.04 -2.38 25.16
C ILE A 54 8.72 -2.11 24.44
N THR A 55 8.77 -1.31 23.37
CA THR A 55 7.67 -1.24 22.43
C THR A 55 7.72 -2.55 21.67
N SER A 56 6.98 -3.55 22.15
CA SER A 56 6.68 -4.74 21.35
C SER A 56 5.89 -4.26 20.14
N TYR A 57 6.60 -3.92 19.07
CA TYR A 57 6.00 -3.70 17.77
C TYR A 57 5.42 -5.06 17.38
N ILE A 58 4.11 -5.20 17.54
CA ILE A 58 3.37 -6.26 16.86
C ILE A 58 3.63 -5.97 15.38
N MET A 59 4.58 -6.69 14.78
CA MET A 59 4.83 -6.56 13.36
C MET A 59 3.54 -7.06 12.69
N ALA A 60 2.77 -6.13 12.12
CA ALA A 60 1.66 -6.48 11.26
C ALA A 60 2.18 -7.47 10.20
N PRO A 61 1.38 -8.47 9.81
CA PRO A 61 1.79 -9.43 8.78
C PRO A 61 2.25 -8.64 7.55
N THR A 62 3.44 -9.00 7.06
CA THR A 62 3.99 -8.40 5.85
C THR A 62 3.71 -9.36 4.69
N TRP A 63 2.96 -8.87 3.70
CA TRP A 63 2.51 -9.65 2.56
C TRP A 63 3.66 -9.88 1.57
N ARG A 64 3.84 -11.12 1.12
CA ARG A 64 4.57 -11.46 -0.11
C ARG A 64 3.57 -11.52 -1.25
N ILE A 65 3.77 -10.69 -2.28
CA ILE A 65 2.77 -10.51 -3.33
C ILE A 65 3.35 -10.91 -4.68
N ALA A 66 2.74 -11.89 -5.33
CA ALA A 66 3.03 -12.18 -6.73
C ALA A 66 2.30 -11.18 -7.63
N MET A 67 2.96 -10.67 -8.66
CA MET A 67 2.36 -9.75 -9.63
C MET A 67 2.58 -10.22 -11.05
N GLY A 68 1.54 -10.12 -11.87
CA GLY A 68 1.62 -10.49 -13.28
C GLY A 68 0.65 -9.73 -14.16
N CYS A 69 0.95 -9.68 -15.45
CA CYS A 69 0.08 -9.07 -16.45
C CYS A 69 0.29 -9.64 -17.85
N ASP A 70 -0.68 -9.46 -18.75
CA ASP A 70 -0.41 -9.51 -20.19
C ASP A 70 0.12 -8.16 -20.69
N GLU A 71 0.40 -8.08 -21.99
CA GLU A 71 0.83 -6.85 -22.66
C GLU A 71 -0.04 -5.61 -22.37
N ALA A 72 -1.34 -5.80 -22.10
CA ALA A 72 -2.28 -4.72 -21.88
C ALA A 72 -2.29 -4.19 -20.45
N GLY A 73 -1.64 -4.88 -19.51
CA GLY A 73 -1.61 -4.52 -18.09
C GLY A 73 -0.26 -4.01 -17.57
N VAL A 74 0.76 -3.91 -18.44
CA VAL A 74 2.15 -3.60 -18.04
C VAL A 74 2.25 -2.25 -17.32
N SER A 75 1.54 -1.23 -17.81
CA SER A 75 1.57 0.12 -17.23
C SER A 75 1.01 0.10 -15.81
N TYR A 76 -0.18 -0.50 -15.63
CA TYR A 76 -0.84 -0.57 -14.33
C TYR A 76 -0.08 -1.45 -13.34
N LYS A 77 0.39 -2.63 -13.78
CA LYS A 77 1.19 -3.53 -12.95
C LYS A 77 2.42 -2.81 -12.40
N ASN A 78 3.16 -2.09 -13.25
CA ASN A 78 4.37 -1.38 -12.85
C ASN A 78 4.09 -0.22 -11.88
N ALA A 79 2.99 0.52 -12.07
CA ALA A 79 2.60 1.58 -11.15
C ALA A 79 2.23 1.02 -9.75
N ILE A 80 1.39 -0.01 -9.70
CA ILE A 80 0.96 -0.65 -8.45
C ILE A 80 2.13 -1.36 -7.76
N LYS A 81 3.03 -1.98 -8.54
CA LYS A 81 4.25 -2.59 -8.01
C LYS A 81 5.09 -1.59 -7.20
N ARG A 82 5.28 -0.37 -7.71
CA ARG A 82 6.00 0.69 -6.99
C ARG A 82 5.28 1.10 -5.71
N ASP A 83 3.94 1.16 -5.74
CA ASP A 83 3.16 1.46 -4.53
C ASP A 83 3.36 0.37 -3.48
N PHE A 84 3.31 -0.90 -3.87
CA PHE A 84 3.52 -2.05 -3.00
C PHE A 84 4.95 -2.09 -2.44
N GLU A 85 5.98 -1.87 -3.26
CA GLU A 85 7.37 -1.79 -2.81
C GLU A 85 7.61 -0.65 -1.78
N SER A 86 6.74 0.36 -1.75
CA SER A 86 6.79 1.47 -0.78
C SER A 86 5.88 1.29 0.45
N ASP A 87 5.00 0.29 0.45
CA ASP A 87 4.03 0.07 1.54
C ASP A 87 4.62 -0.86 2.60
N SER A 88 4.63 -0.42 3.87
CA SER A 88 5.22 -1.19 4.97
C SER A 88 4.51 -2.51 5.27
N ARG A 89 3.32 -2.74 4.71
CA ARG A 89 2.57 -4.00 4.82
C ARG A 89 3.03 -5.05 3.79
N VAL A 90 3.96 -4.72 2.89
CA VAL A 90 4.47 -5.63 1.86
C VAL A 90 5.94 -5.90 2.11
N SER A 91 6.33 -7.16 2.28
CA SER A 91 7.74 -7.55 2.46
C SER A 91 8.46 -7.81 1.15
N GLU A 92 7.73 -8.32 0.14
CA GLU A 92 8.30 -8.77 -1.12
C GLU A 92 7.28 -8.68 -2.25
N VAL A 93 7.75 -8.26 -3.43
CA VAL A 93 6.98 -8.33 -4.68
C VAL A 93 7.67 -9.28 -5.67
N ILE A 94 6.99 -10.36 -6.03
CA ILE A 94 7.46 -11.37 -6.98
C ILE A 94 6.81 -11.12 -8.34
N ASP A 95 7.54 -10.48 -9.26
CA ASP A 95 7.03 -10.12 -10.58
C ASP A 95 7.21 -11.28 -11.58
N VAL A 96 6.12 -11.96 -11.94
CA VAL A 96 6.12 -13.05 -12.92
C VAL A 96 5.95 -12.56 -14.36
N GLY A 97 5.97 -11.24 -14.58
CA GLY A 97 5.83 -10.60 -15.88
C GLY A 97 4.38 -10.51 -16.38
N SER A 98 4.13 -9.92 -17.55
CA SER A 98 5.08 -9.43 -18.54
C SER A 98 5.89 -8.21 -18.07
N GLY A 99 7.14 -8.09 -18.55
CA GLY A 99 8.02 -6.95 -18.24
C GLY A 99 7.83 -5.76 -19.20
N GLU A 100 7.42 -6.04 -20.43
CA GLU A 100 7.27 -5.07 -21.52
C GLU A 100 6.02 -5.37 -22.35
N THR A 101 5.51 -4.37 -23.07
CA THR A 101 4.31 -4.49 -23.93
C THR A 101 4.55 -5.28 -25.22
N SER A 102 5.82 -5.47 -25.58
CA SER A 102 6.29 -6.31 -26.68
C SER A 102 6.11 -7.82 -26.41
N ASP A 103 6.04 -8.22 -25.14
CA ASP A 103 5.84 -9.61 -24.72
C ASP A 103 4.40 -10.05 -24.98
N LYS A 104 4.23 -10.94 -25.97
CA LYS A 104 2.95 -11.52 -26.39
C LYS A 104 2.57 -12.82 -25.67
N THR A 105 3.19 -13.09 -24.52
CA THR A 105 2.80 -14.21 -23.67
C THR A 105 1.33 -14.08 -23.29
N ALA A 106 0.54 -15.10 -23.63
CA ALA A 106 -0.88 -15.11 -23.34
C ALA A 106 -1.14 -15.03 -21.83
N TYR A 107 -2.18 -14.30 -21.44
CA TYR A 107 -2.55 -14.07 -20.05
C TYR A 107 -2.66 -15.34 -19.18
N PRO A 108 -3.09 -16.54 -19.67
CA PRO A 108 -3.19 -17.72 -18.82
C PRO A 108 -1.84 -18.16 -18.24
N THR A 109 -0.75 -18.01 -19.00
CA THR A 109 0.59 -18.38 -18.56
C THR A 109 1.03 -17.54 -17.36
N ARG A 110 0.80 -16.23 -17.43
CA ARG A 110 1.16 -15.29 -16.34
C ARG A 110 0.25 -15.46 -15.13
N ALA A 111 -1.05 -15.66 -15.35
CA ALA A 111 -2.01 -15.94 -14.28
C ALA A 111 -1.67 -17.24 -13.53
N ALA A 112 -1.39 -18.33 -14.26
CA ALA A 112 -1.03 -19.60 -13.66
C ALA A 112 0.29 -19.54 -12.88
N ALA A 113 1.28 -18.79 -13.37
CA ALA A 113 2.55 -18.61 -12.66
C ALA A 113 2.36 -17.93 -11.29
N ALA A 114 1.61 -16.82 -11.24
CA ALA A 114 1.34 -16.13 -9.99
C ALA A 114 0.46 -16.97 -9.04
N ALA A 115 -0.58 -17.60 -9.57
CA ALA A 115 -1.48 -18.45 -8.78
C ALA A 115 -0.77 -19.67 -8.19
N ARG A 116 0.18 -20.28 -8.90
CA ARG A 116 1.02 -21.37 -8.35
C ARG A 116 1.90 -20.91 -7.19
N LEU A 117 2.45 -19.70 -7.25
CA LEU A 117 3.21 -19.16 -6.11
C LEU A 117 2.35 -19.04 -4.85
N VAL A 118 1.08 -18.66 -5.01
CA VAL A 118 0.11 -18.62 -3.91
C VAL A 118 -0.20 -20.03 -3.40
N ALA A 119 -0.57 -20.95 -4.31
CA ALA A 119 -0.90 -22.33 -3.94
C ALA A 119 0.26 -23.07 -3.24
N GLU A 120 1.50 -22.75 -3.61
CA GLU A 120 2.72 -23.31 -3.03
C GLU A 120 3.18 -22.60 -1.74
N GLY A 121 2.47 -21.56 -1.28
CA GLY A 121 2.84 -20.78 -0.10
C GLY A 121 4.10 -19.91 -0.26
N LYS A 122 4.56 -19.71 -1.50
CA LYS A 122 5.70 -18.83 -1.85
C LYS A 122 5.28 -17.35 -1.90
N ALA A 123 4.02 -17.08 -2.19
CA ALA A 123 3.38 -15.79 -2.03
C ALA A 123 2.12 -15.95 -1.17
N ASP A 124 1.74 -14.90 -0.44
CA ASP A 124 0.52 -14.90 0.36
C ASP A 124 -0.69 -14.47 -0.49
N ARG A 125 -0.44 -13.57 -1.45
CA ARG A 125 -1.45 -13.04 -2.37
C ARG A 125 -0.88 -12.81 -3.76
N ALA A 126 -1.76 -12.59 -4.74
CA ALA A 126 -1.35 -12.13 -6.07
C ALA A 126 -2.22 -11.00 -6.63
N LEU A 127 -1.60 -10.09 -7.39
CA LEU A 127 -2.29 -9.06 -8.16
C LEU A 127 -2.05 -9.25 -9.65
N LEU A 128 -3.12 -9.47 -10.41
CA LEU A 128 -3.07 -9.73 -11.84
C LEU A 128 -3.75 -8.60 -12.62
N VAL A 129 -3.11 -8.13 -13.69
CA VAL A 129 -3.69 -7.09 -14.55
C VAL A 129 -3.73 -7.59 -15.99
N CYS A 130 -4.89 -7.46 -16.64
CA CYS A 130 -4.96 -7.59 -18.10
C CYS A 130 -5.89 -6.52 -18.67
N GLY A 131 -6.32 -6.66 -19.93
CA GLY A 131 -7.27 -5.70 -20.51
C GLY A 131 -8.54 -5.51 -19.66
N THR A 132 -9.17 -6.59 -19.20
CA THR A 132 -10.45 -6.54 -18.45
C THR A 132 -10.37 -7.11 -17.03
N GLY A 133 -9.30 -7.81 -16.68
CA GLY A 133 -9.17 -8.60 -15.43
C GLY A 133 -9.84 -9.98 -15.49
N LEU A 134 -10.76 -10.20 -16.44
CA LEU A 134 -11.58 -11.41 -16.47
C LEU A 134 -10.77 -12.68 -16.82
N GLY A 135 -9.98 -12.63 -17.89
CA GLY A 135 -9.25 -13.80 -18.37
C GLY A 135 -8.24 -14.33 -17.35
N VAL A 136 -7.52 -13.42 -16.69
CA VAL A 136 -6.55 -13.78 -15.65
C VAL A 136 -7.24 -14.37 -14.41
N ALA A 137 -8.41 -13.84 -14.01
CA ALA A 137 -9.19 -14.42 -12.91
C ALA A 137 -9.68 -15.83 -13.25
N ILE A 138 -10.22 -16.04 -14.46
CA ILE A 138 -10.69 -17.36 -14.91
C ILE A 138 -9.53 -18.37 -14.90
N ALA A 139 -8.36 -17.98 -15.41
CA ALA A 139 -7.19 -18.85 -15.46
C ALA A 139 -6.61 -19.15 -14.07
N ALA A 140 -6.52 -18.15 -13.18
CA ALA A 140 -6.00 -18.32 -11.84
C ALA A 140 -6.87 -19.26 -10.98
N ASN A 141 -8.20 -19.18 -11.11
CA ASN A 141 -9.14 -20.12 -10.45
C ASN A 141 -9.04 -21.57 -10.97
N LYS A 142 -8.21 -21.86 -11.97
CA LYS A 142 -7.92 -23.26 -12.38
C LYS A 142 -6.77 -23.88 -11.59
N ILE A 143 -6.08 -23.10 -10.75
CA ILE A 143 -5.07 -23.62 -9.85
C ILE A 143 -5.75 -24.00 -8.53
N LYS A 144 -5.69 -25.28 -8.17
CA LYS A 144 -6.30 -25.82 -6.95
C LYS A 144 -5.87 -25.02 -5.72
N GLY A 145 -6.84 -24.69 -4.87
CA GLY A 145 -6.65 -23.89 -3.65
C GLY A 145 -6.56 -22.39 -3.89
N VAL A 146 -6.71 -21.90 -5.12
CA VAL A 146 -6.64 -20.47 -5.45
C VAL A 146 -8.02 -19.93 -5.79
N ARG A 147 -8.39 -18.85 -5.10
CA ARG A 147 -9.60 -18.08 -5.36
C ARG A 147 -9.20 -16.72 -5.90
N ALA A 148 -9.60 -16.46 -7.14
CA ALA A 148 -9.31 -15.25 -7.88
C ALA A 148 -10.58 -14.50 -8.25
N VAL A 149 -10.57 -13.17 -8.09
CA VAL A 149 -11.71 -12.33 -8.44
C VAL A 149 -11.28 -11.18 -9.34
N THR A 150 -12.20 -10.70 -10.16
CA THR A 150 -12.09 -9.36 -10.77
C THR A 150 -12.92 -8.39 -9.95
N ALA A 151 -12.31 -7.32 -9.42
CA ALA A 151 -13.02 -6.32 -8.62
C ALA A 151 -12.53 -4.91 -8.98
N HIS A 152 -13.46 -3.99 -9.27
CA HIS A 152 -13.17 -2.62 -9.71
C HIS A 152 -13.85 -1.55 -8.83
N ASP A 153 -14.26 -1.92 -7.63
CA ASP A 153 -14.84 -1.03 -6.62
C ASP A 153 -14.46 -1.50 -5.21
N SER A 154 -14.49 -0.58 -4.24
CA SER A 154 -14.03 -0.83 -2.86
C SER A 154 -14.85 -1.91 -2.16
N PHE A 155 -16.17 -2.00 -2.42
CA PHE A 155 -17.01 -2.99 -1.78
C PHE A 155 -16.65 -4.40 -2.26
N SER A 156 -16.54 -4.59 -3.58
CA SER A 156 -16.11 -5.87 -4.14
C SER A 156 -14.71 -6.26 -3.67
N VAL A 157 -13.77 -5.32 -3.55
CA VAL A 157 -12.43 -5.57 -3.01
C VAL A 157 -12.47 -6.00 -1.55
N GLU A 158 -13.23 -5.32 -0.70
CA GLU A 158 -13.43 -5.73 0.70
C GLU A 158 -14.02 -7.14 0.79
N ARG A 159 -15.11 -7.40 0.06
CA ARG A 159 -15.80 -8.69 0.12
C ARG A 159 -14.97 -9.83 -0.46
N SER A 160 -14.10 -9.54 -1.42
CA SER A 160 -13.16 -10.54 -1.95
C SER A 160 -12.32 -11.18 -0.85
N VAL A 161 -11.87 -10.40 0.13
CA VAL A 161 -11.13 -10.92 1.27
C VAL A 161 -12.10 -11.41 2.34
N LEU A 162 -12.95 -10.53 2.89
CA LEU A 162 -13.74 -10.81 4.09
C LEU A 162 -14.86 -11.84 3.89
N SER A 163 -15.22 -12.19 2.65
CA SER A 163 -16.21 -13.24 2.36
C SER A 163 -15.64 -14.43 1.63
N ASN A 164 -14.72 -14.20 0.70
CA ASN A 164 -14.30 -15.23 -0.23
C ASN A 164 -12.88 -15.74 0.05
N ASN A 165 -12.18 -15.14 1.02
CA ASN A 165 -10.77 -15.41 1.30
C ASN A 165 -9.95 -15.49 -0.01
N ALA A 166 -10.21 -14.54 -0.94
CA ALA A 166 -9.63 -14.54 -2.27
C ALA A 166 -8.20 -14.03 -2.22
N GLN A 167 -7.25 -14.92 -2.52
CA GLN A 167 -5.83 -14.60 -2.50
C GLN A 167 -5.42 -13.78 -3.72
N VAL A 168 -6.22 -13.81 -4.80
CA VAL A 168 -5.86 -13.19 -6.08
C VAL A 168 -6.86 -12.10 -6.47
N LEU A 169 -6.36 -10.86 -6.56
CA LEU A 169 -7.11 -9.71 -7.06
C LEU A 169 -6.74 -9.44 -8.52
N CYS A 170 -7.73 -9.40 -9.39
CA CYS A 170 -7.57 -9.12 -10.82
C CYS A 170 -8.18 -7.77 -11.19
N MET A 171 -7.49 -7.01 -12.05
CA MET A 171 -7.95 -5.71 -12.54
C MET A 171 -7.81 -5.56 -14.06
N GLY A 172 -8.63 -4.68 -14.63
CA GLY A 172 -8.69 -4.43 -16.07
C GLY A 172 -8.19 -3.05 -16.43
N GLU A 173 -7.00 -2.93 -17.03
CA GLU A 173 -6.42 -1.64 -17.43
C GLU A 173 -7.30 -0.86 -18.43
N ARG A 174 -8.10 -1.55 -19.24
CA ARG A 174 -9.03 -0.93 -20.21
C ARG A 174 -10.40 -0.60 -19.60
N VAL A 175 -10.61 -0.88 -18.31
CA VAL A 175 -11.93 -0.81 -17.65
C VAL A 175 -11.91 0.17 -16.48
N VAL A 176 -10.91 0.06 -15.60
CA VAL A 176 -10.77 0.90 -14.41
C VAL A 176 -9.64 1.90 -14.60
N GLY A 177 -9.81 3.15 -14.14
CA GLY A 177 -8.77 4.16 -14.18
C GLY A 177 -7.64 3.90 -13.18
N LEU A 178 -6.41 4.30 -13.53
CA LEU A 178 -5.19 3.94 -12.78
C LEU A 178 -5.22 4.34 -11.31
N GLU A 179 -5.62 5.57 -11.01
CA GLU A 179 -5.65 6.07 -9.63
C GLU A 179 -6.68 5.32 -8.77
N LEU A 180 -7.80 4.90 -9.37
CA LEU A 180 -8.76 4.04 -8.68
C LEU A 180 -8.16 2.64 -8.47
N ALA A 181 -7.53 2.05 -9.48
CA ALA A 181 -6.87 0.74 -9.36
C ALA A 181 -5.79 0.73 -8.25
N ARG A 182 -4.97 1.78 -8.17
CA ARG A 182 -3.95 1.96 -7.11
C ARG A 182 -4.58 2.08 -5.72
N ARG A 183 -5.66 2.87 -5.60
CA ARG A 183 -6.42 2.99 -4.34
C ARG A 183 -6.99 1.63 -3.90
N LEU A 184 -7.64 0.91 -4.81
CA LEU A 184 -8.25 -0.39 -4.54
C LEU A 184 -7.19 -1.43 -4.13
N ALA A 185 -6.06 -1.48 -4.83
CA ALA A 185 -4.95 -2.35 -4.48
C ALA A 185 -4.41 -2.05 -3.07
N LYS A 186 -4.35 -0.77 -2.68
CA LYS A 186 -3.92 -0.35 -1.33
C LYS A 186 -4.93 -0.70 -0.24
N GLU A 187 -6.22 -0.54 -0.51
CA GLU A 187 -7.32 -0.93 0.39
C GLU A 187 -7.29 -2.44 0.63
N TRP A 188 -7.12 -3.23 -0.43
CA TRP A 188 -7.05 -4.68 -0.38
C TRP A 188 -6.02 -5.24 0.62
N LEU A 189 -4.84 -4.62 0.69
CA LEU A 189 -3.78 -5.00 1.65
C LEU A 189 -4.20 -4.87 3.13
N GLY A 190 -5.23 -4.07 3.42
CA GLY A 190 -5.70 -3.79 4.78
C GLY A 190 -6.78 -4.74 5.30
N TYR A 191 -7.33 -5.59 4.44
CA TYR A 191 -8.35 -6.57 4.85
C TYR A 191 -7.69 -7.91 5.18
N GLU A 192 -8.16 -8.57 6.23
CA GLU A 192 -7.73 -9.92 6.63
C GLU A 192 -8.96 -10.80 6.83
N PHE A 193 -8.91 -12.02 6.32
CA PHE A 193 -10.02 -12.96 6.44
C PHE A 193 -10.05 -13.57 7.86
N ASP A 194 -11.26 -13.70 8.42
CA ASP A 194 -11.47 -14.41 9.67
C ASP A 194 -11.96 -15.84 9.39
N GLU A 195 -11.08 -16.81 9.64
CA GLU A 195 -11.34 -18.24 9.50
C GLU A 195 -12.47 -18.74 10.42
N ASN A 196 -12.86 -17.96 11.44
CA ASN A 196 -13.99 -18.30 12.33
C ASN A 196 -15.31 -17.63 11.91
N SER A 197 -15.31 -16.86 10.82
CA SER A 197 -16.49 -16.14 10.36
C SER A 197 -17.54 -17.07 9.74
N ALA A 198 -18.78 -16.59 9.64
CA ALA A 198 -19.83 -17.30 8.91
C ALA A 198 -19.51 -17.51 7.41
N SER A 199 -18.58 -16.71 6.86
CA SER A 199 -18.12 -16.84 5.47
C SER A 199 -17.17 -18.02 5.29
N ALA A 200 -16.40 -18.41 6.32
CA ALA A 200 -15.45 -19.52 6.24
C ALA A 200 -16.12 -20.83 5.83
N LYS A 201 -17.30 -21.14 6.38
CA LYS A 201 -18.09 -22.32 5.98
C LYS A 201 -18.41 -22.35 4.48
N LYS A 202 -18.64 -21.19 3.87
CA LYS A 202 -18.93 -21.09 2.42
C LYS A 202 -17.65 -21.22 1.59
N VAL A 203 -16.52 -20.77 2.11
CA VAL A 203 -15.20 -21.00 1.49
C VAL A 203 -14.89 -22.50 1.53
N ASP A 204 -15.15 -23.18 2.65
CA ASP A 204 -14.98 -24.64 2.77
C ASP A 204 -15.83 -25.40 1.75
N GLU A 205 -17.07 -24.95 1.48
CA GLU A 205 -17.92 -25.52 0.43
C GLU A 205 -17.30 -25.36 -0.97
N ILE A 206 -16.64 -24.23 -1.25
CA ILE A 206 -15.91 -24.03 -2.52
C ILE A 206 -14.72 -24.97 -2.60
N ASP A 207 -13.93 -25.08 -1.53
CA ASP A 207 -12.75 -25.94 -1.49
C ASP A 207 -13.13 -27.43 -1.70
N GLN A 208 -14.33 -27.84 -1.26
CA GLN A 208 -14.87 -29.18 -1.53
C GLN A 208 -15.22 -29.43 -3.00
N LEU A 209 -15.48 -28.39 -3.82
CA LEU A 209 -15.72 -28.56 -5.25
C LEU A 209 -14.43 -28.93 -6.03
N GLU A 210 -13.26 -28.70 -5.43
CA GLU A 210 -11.95 -28.99 -6.03
C GLU A 210 -11.35 -30.34 -5.57
N ALA A 211 -12.03 -31.05 -4.67
CA ALA A 211 -11.59 -32.32 -4.08
C ALA A 211 -11.71 -33.48 -5.07
#